data_AF-A0AAU3SFM7-F1
#
_entry.id   AF-A0AAU3SFM7-F1
#
_cell.length_a   1.000
_cell.length_b   1.000
_cell.length_c   1.000
_cell.angle_alpha   90.00
_cell.angle_beta   90.00
_cell.angle_gamma   90.00
#
_symmetry.space_group_name_H-M   'P 1'
#
loop_
_entity.id
_entity.type
_entity.pdbx_description
1 polymer ?
#
loop_
_entity_poly.entity_id
_entity_poly.type
_entity_poly.pdbx_seq_one_letter_code
_entity_poly.pdbx_strand_id
1 'polypeptide(L)'
;MGSQPRAAAPKAAAYTVRQAQDAIAREAWGEAYALLDGLDPGLLGPDDLAALADAAWWTGRVEESLTARARAYAGYAAAGAPRQAGYCAWMLYYEHRLAGRSGSAAGWLRRAREQLGGAPECAEQCLLAWVEAQEAQERGAFEEATASARRMAAVARRCGSTDLYAMSIHAQAAVLLAQGRVADGLAMLDEAMCAAAAGELSSFYTGWIYCLGLQQCMACADFARAVEWTDAAMAWCASMPRENNFRGLCRVHRVEVLELRGAWPQALDEAELTCMELLPNEPRIAAEACYLTAEIHRRCGAYTEAEAAYGRAHELGRDPQPGLALLRLAQGRAEAAAAALWLPTSAAGAPGAVGTTGAGEATEDPGDGRLLERGRLLAARTETALALSRLDKARTAARELARLADSWQRRRASATTPLHASAAAAEGTVAFAEGDLPTALALLRRALRLWLELAVPYEAGQVRMTLAAAERAAGDLDGARMELRAARAAFDGLGAVPDARRAAVLLDAMAERGSGELTLRETEVLRLVARGGTNRSIAAELVISEHTVARHVNNIYAKLDVSSRAAATAYAYTHGLV
;
A
#
# COMPACT_ATOMS: atom_id res chain seq x y z
N MET A 1 -5.53 -71.12 20.71
CA MET A 1 -5.84 -69.88 21.45
C MET A 1 -5.53 -68.71 20.52
N GLY A 2 -6.54 -68.27 19.75
CA GLY A 2 -6.40 -67.21 18.76
C GLY A 2 -6.44 -65.85 19.44
N SER A 3 -5.33 -65.12 19.35
CA SER A 3 -5.22 -63.71 19.73
C SER A 3 -6.19 -62.87 18.91
N GLN A 4 -7.10 -62.15 19.57
CA GLN A 4 -7.88 -61.07 18.98
C GLN A 4 -6.97 -59.86 18.70
N PRO A 5 -6.89 -59.33 17.45
CA PRO A 5 -6.30 -58.01 17.20
C PRO A 5 -7.32 -56.98 16.69
N ARG A 6 -8.58 -57.35 16.43
CA ARG A 6 -9.55 -56.46 15.75
C ARG A 6 -10.23 -55.40 16.63
N ALA A 7 -10.23 -55.56 17.96
CA ALA A 7 -10.88 -54.62 18.88
C ALA A 7 -10.00 -53.46 19.35
N ALA A 8 -8.69 -53.49 19.07
CA ALA A 8 -7.73 -52.47 19.51
C ALA A 8 -7.68 -51.24 18.58
N ALA A 9 -7.85 -51.44 17.27
CA ALA A 9 -7.75 -50.38 16.26
C ALA A 9 -8.79 -49.24 16.43
N PRO A 10 -10.09 -49.50 16.71
CA PRO A 10 -11.08 -48.44 16.90
C PRO A 10 -10.85 -47.62 18.18
N LYS A 11 -10.33 -48.25 19.25
CA LYS A 11 -10.02 -47.57 20.51
C LYS A 11 -8.79 -46.68 20.41
N ALA A 12 -7.76 -47.14 19.70
CA ALA A 12 -6.58 -46.34 19.42
C ALA A 12 -6.94 -45.12 18.56
N ALA A 13 -7.74 -45.30 17.51
CA ALA A 13 -8.22 -44.19 16.68
C ALA A 13 -9.04 -43.17 17.49
N ALA A 14 -9.95 -43.61 18.35
CA ALA A 14 -10.73 -42.71 19.22
C ALA A 14 -9.86 -41.93 20.22
N TYR A 15 -8.76 -42.53 20.69
CA TYR A 15 -7.78 -41.83 21.52
C TYR A 15 -7.03 -40.75 20.73
N THR A 16 -6.57 -41.08 19.52
CA THR A 16 -5.90 -40.13 18.62
C THR A 16 -6.81 -38.97 18.23
N VAL A 17 -8.09 -39.23 17.95
CA VAL A 17 -9.09 -38.16 17.68
C VAL A 17 -9.22 -37.22 18.87
N ARG A 18 -9.26 -37.75 20.11
CA ARG A 18 -9.31 -36.91 21.31
C ARG A 18 -8.05 -36.06 21.46
N GLN A 19 -6.88 -36.62 21.19
CA GLN A 19 -5.63 -35.86 21.20
C GLN A 19 -5.65 -34.74 20.14
N ALA A 20 -6.21 -35.01 18.96
CA ALA A 20 -6.36 -34.00 17.92
C ALA A 20 -7.33 -32.88 18.35
N GLN A 21 -8.43 -33.22 19.03
CA GLN A 21 -9.37 -32.24 19.59
C GLN A 21 -8.69 -31.35 20.65
N ASP A 22 -7.86 -31.93 21.52
CA ASP A 22 -7.07 -31.18 22.52
C ASP A 22 -6.03 -30.26 21.83
N ALA A 23 -5.44 -30.71 20.73
CA ALA A 23 -4.54 -29.91 19.91
C ALA A 23 -5.28 -28.72 19.26
N ILE A 24 -6.46 -28.96 18.69
CA ILE A 24 -7.33 -27.91 18.11
C ILE A 24 -7.75 -26.88 19.15
N ALA A 25 -8.14 -27.33 20.35
CA ALA A 25 -8.55 -26.44 21.44
C ALA A 25 -7.42 -25.49 21.90
N ARG A 26 -6.16 -25.88 21.68
CA ARG A 26 -4.97 -25.04 21.93
C ARG A 26 -4.41 -24.41 20.65
N GLU A 27 -5.15 -24.50 19.54
CA GLU A 27 -4.77 -24.00 18.21
C GLU A 27 -3.43 -24.56 17.69
N ALA A 28 -3.04 -25.75 18.13
CA ALA A 28 -1.86 -26.48 17.65
C ALA A 28 -2.19 -27.20 16.33
N TRP A 29 -2.49 -26.42 15.27
CA TRP A 29 -3.02 -26.92 14.00
C TRP A 29 -2.11 -27.95 13.30
N GLY A 30 -0.79 -27.77 13.36
CA GLY A 30 0.16 -28.74 12.80
C GLY A 30 0.12 -30.10 13.51
N GLU A 31 -0.03 -30.10 14.84
CA GLU A 31 -0.19 -31.32 15.64
C GLU A 31 -1.53 -31.99 15.33
N ALA A 32 -2.62 -31.21 15.31
CA ALA A 32 -3.95 -31.70 14.98
C ALA A 32 -4.02 -32.34 13.59
N TYR A 33 -3.42 -31.68 12.60
CA TYR A 33 -3.34 -32.19 11.24
C TYR A 33 -2.59 -33.54 11.20
N ALA A 34 -1.39 -33.61 11.80
CA ALA A 34 -0.59 -34.84 11.80
C ALA A 34 -1.29 -36.02 12.50
N LEU A 35 -2.07 -35.74 13.55
CA LEU A 35 -2.85 -36.75 14.27
C LEU A 35 -4.03 -37.26 13.45
N LEU A 36 -4.74 -36.37 12.73
CA LEU A 36 -5.96 -36.72 11.98
C LEU A 36 -5.66 -37.32 10.61
N ASP A 37 -4.67 -36.79 9.88
CA ASP A 37 -4.25 -37.30 8.56
C ASP A 37 -3.69 -38.73 8.63
N GLY A 38 -3.04 -39.07 9.76
CA GLY A 38 -2.52 -40.41 10.00
C GLY A 38 -3.58 -41.50 10.25
N LEU A 39 -4.85 -41.15 10.35
CA LEU A 39 -5.94 -42.09 10.59
C LEU A 39 -6.58 -42.57 9.28
N ASP A 40 -7.11 -43.80 9.28
CA ASP A 40 -7.94 -44.30 8.17
C ASP A 40 -9.16 -43.37 8.03
N PRO A 41 -9.34 -42.73 6.85
CA PRO A 41 -10.45 -41.80 6.68
C PRO A 41 -11.85 -42.43 6.80
N GLY A 42 -11.98 -43.75 6.74
CA GLY A 42 -13.24 -44.46 7.02
C GLY A 42 -13.61 -44.51 8.51
N LEU A 43 -12.68 -44.16 9.40
CA LEU A 43 -12.88 -44.11 10.85
C LEU A 43 -13.22 -42.69 11.36
N LEU A 44 -13.14 -41.68 10.49
CA LEU A 44 -13.39 -40.29 10.84
C LEU A 44 -14.86 -39.92 10.63
N GLY A 45 -15.49 -39.37 11.66
CA GLY A 45 -16.82 -38.78 11.57
C GLY A 45 -16.81 -37.44 10.81
N PRO A 46 -17.99 -36.86 10.53
CA PRO A 46 -18.06 -35.55 9.88
C PRO A 46 -17.39 -34.43 10.70
N ASP A 47 -17.46 -34.48 12.03
CA ASP A 47 -16.78 -33.53 12.92
C ASP A 47 -15.25 -33.66 12.83
N ASP A 48 -14.72 -34.88 12.79
CA ASP A 48 -13.29 -35.13 12.67
C ASP A 48 -12.75 -34.71 11.30
N LEU A 49 -13.55 -34.91 10.24
CA LEU A 49 -13.22 -34.45 8.89
C LEU A 49 -13.27 -32.92 8.77
N ALA A 50 -14.19 -32.26 9.46
CA ALA A 50 -14.24 -30.80 9.52
C ALA A 50 -13.01 -30.25 10.27
N ALA A 51 -12.65 -30.87 11.39
CA ALA A 51 -11.44 -30.57 12.15
C ALA A 51 -10.15 -30.78 11.32
N LEU A 52 -10.05 -31.88 10.57
CA LEU A 52 -8.94 -32.13 9.65
C LEU A 52 -8.87 -31.05 8.56
N ALA A 53 -10.02 -30.64 8.02
CA ALA A 53 -10.06 -29.58 7.01
C ALA A 53 -9.57 -28.25 7.57
N ASP A 54 -9.99 -27.87 8.78
CA ASP A 54 -9.54 -26.63 9.42
C ASP A 54 -8.03 -26.68 9.71
N ALA A 55 -7.51 -27.80 10.24
CA ALA A 55 -6.09 -27.97 10.49
C ALA A 55 -5.24 -27.94 9.20
N ALA A 56 -5.73 -28.57 8.12
CA ALA A 56 -5.11 -28.49 6.81
C ALA A 56 -5.10 -27.05 6.27
N TRP A 57 -6.21 -26.32 6.42
CA TRP A 57 -6.31 -24.94 5.98
C TRP A 57 -5.33 -24.02 6.73
N TRP A 58 -5.30 -24.10 8.07
CA TRP A 58 -4.39 -23.31 8.90
C TRP A 58 -2.91 -23.56 8.58
N THR A 59 -2.56 -24.77 8.16
CA THR A 59 -1.19 -25.17 7.79
C THR A 59 -0.87 -24.97 6.31
N GLY A 60 -1.74 -24.30 5.55
CA GLY A 60 -1.49 -23.95 4.13
C GLY A 60 -1.71 -25.10 3.13
N ARG A 61 -2.34 -26.20 3.55
CA ARG A 61 -2.63 -27.39 2.72
C ARG A 61 -4.01 -27.28 2.09
N VAL A 62 -4.17 -26.34 1.17
CA VAL A 62 -5.48 -25.95 0.61
C VAL A 62 -6.23 -27.11 -0.07
N GLU A 63 -5.57 -27.90 -0.92
CA GLU A 63 -6.25 -29.02 -1.62
C GLU A 63 -6.71 -30.13 -0.66
N GLU A 64 -5.98 -30.35 0.42
CA GLU A 64 -6.33 -31.31 1.46
C GLU A 64 -7.50 -30.79 2.31
N SER A 65 -7.50 -29.49 2.65
CA SER A 65 -8.64 -28.81 3.27
C SER A 65 -9.90 -28.99 2.44
N LEU A 66 -9.86 -28.66 1.14
CA LEU A 66 -11.00 -28.79 0.23
C LEU A 66 -11.54 -30.22 0.20
N THR A 67 -10.65 -31.21 0.14
CA THR A 67 -11.03 -32.64 0.09
C THR A 67 -11.69 -33.09 1.39
N ALA A 68 -11.08 -32.81 2.54
CA ALA A 68 -11.62 -33.16 3.84
C ALA A 68 -12.96 -32.46 4.11
N ARG A 69 -13.06 -31.16 3.77
CA ARG A 69 -14.26 -30.35 3.97
C ARG A 69 -15.44 -30.79 3.11
N ALA A 70 -15.18 -31.21 1.86
CA ALA A 70 -16.21 -31.78 0.99
C ALA A 70 -16.78 -33.10 1.55
N ARG A 71 -15.96 -33.91 2.21
CA ARG A 71 -16.39 -35.15 2.87
C ARG A 71 -17.16 -34.86 4.16
N ALA A 72 -16.72 -33.89 4.96
CA ALA A 72 -17.45 -33.41 6.13
C ALA A 72 -18.84 -32.91 5.73
N TYR A 73 -18.93 -32.09 4.68
CA TYR A 73 -20.21 -31.65 4.09
C TYR A 73 -21.14 -32.83 3.76
N ALA A 74 -20.62 -33.84 3.05
CA ALA A 74 -21.42 -34.99 2.66
C ALA A 74 -21.96 -35.77 3.88
N GLY A 75 -21.11 -35.92 4.92
CA GLY A 75 -21.50 -36.54 6.18
C GLY A 75 -22.60 -35.75 6.92
N TYR A 76 -22.46 -34.43 7.06
CA TYR A 76 -23.48 -33.59 7.69
C TYR A 76 -24.79 -33.54 6.90
N ALA A 77 -24.72 -33.46 5.57
CA ALA A 77 -25.90 -33.47 4.71
C ALA A 77 -26.66 -34.80 4.85
N ALA A 78 -25.95 -35.93 4.88
CA ALA A 78 -26.56 -37.25 5.10
C ALA A 78 -27.15 -37.40 6.51
N ALA A 79 -26.54 -36.77 7.51
CA ALA A 79 -27.02 -36.77 8.89
C ALA A 79 -28.18 -35.80 9.16
N GLY A 80 -28.61 -35.00 8.16
CA GLY A 80 -29.66 -34.00 8.35
C GLY A 80 -29.21 -32.86 9.27
N ALA A 81 -27.93 -32.48 9.24
CA ALA A 81 -27.34 -31.39 10.00
C ALA A 81 -27.12 -30.16 9.09
N PRO A 82 -28.18 -29.39 8.76
CA PRO A 82 -28.12 -28.35 7.74
C PRO A 82 -27.20 -27.19 8.13
N ARG A 83 -27.04 -26.91 9.42
CA ARG A 83 -26.17 -25.85 9.94
C ARG A 83 -24.71 -26.13 9.60
N GLN A 84 -24.20 -27.29 10.01
CA GLN A 84 -22.82 -27.70 9.75
C GLN A 84 -22.56 -27.95 8.27
N ALA A 85 -23.51 -28.58 7.56
CA ALA A 85 -23.43 -28.74 6.11
C ALA A 85 -23.36 -27.38 5.39
N GLY A 86 -24.19 -26.43 5.81
CA GLY A 86 -24.19 -25.06 5.32
C GLY A 86 -22.85 -24.35 5.52
N TYR A 87 -22.26 -24.45 6.72
CA TYR A 87 -20.94 -23.91 7.03
C TYR A 87 -19.84 -24.51 6.13
N CYS A 88 -19.78 -25.85 6.02
CA CYS A 88 -18.80 -26.51 5.16
C CYS A 88 -18.94 -26.08 3.70
N ALA A 89 -20.18 -25.98 3.19
CA ALA A 89 -20.43 -25.52 1.83
C ALA A 89 -20.01 -24.06 1.61
N TRP A 90 -20.24 -23.18 2.58
CA TRP A 90 -19.79 -21.79 2.50
C TRP A 90 -18.26 -21.67 2.53
N MET A 91 -17.59 -22.40 3.41
CA MET A 91 -16.12 -22.42 3.46
C MET A 91 -15.50 -22.95 2.15
N LEU A 92 -16.08 -24.00 1.55
CA LEU A 92 -15.69 -24.48 0.23
C LEU A 92 -15.89 -23.42 -0.86
N TYR A 93 -17.01 -22.68 -0.83
CA TYR A 93 -17.20 -21.52 -1.69
C TYR A 93 -16.08 -20.49 -1.51
N TYR A 94 -15.76 -20.15 -0.26
CA TYR A 94 -14.77 -19.13 0.07
C TYR A 94 -13.36 -19.53 -0.40
N GLU A 95 -12.91 -20.75 -0.10
CA GLU A 95 -11.61 -21.27 -0.52
C GLU A 95 -11.48 -21.37 -2.04
N HIS A 96 -12.51 -21.88 -2.75
CA HIS A 96 -12.50 -21.92 -4.21
C HIS A 96 -12.50 -20.52 -4.84
N ARG A 97 -13.18 -19.56 -4.21
CA ARG A 97 -13.19 -18.16 -4.67
C ARG A 97 -11.81 -17.53 -4.55
N LEU A 98 -11.11 -17.72 -3.43
CA LEU A 98 -9.73 -17.25 -3.26
C LEU A 98 -8.79 -17.85 -4.32
N ALA A 99 -8.90 -19.16 -4.56
CA ALA A 99 -8.16 -19.86 -5.61
C ALA A 99 -8.61 -19.51 -7.06
N GLY A 100 -9.53 -18.57 -7.27
CA GLY A 100 -10.00 -18.14 -8.58
C GLY A 100 -10.84 -19.17 -9.36
N ARG A 101 -11.36 -20.21 -8.69
CA ARG A 101 -12.15 -21.31 -9.28
C ARG A 101 -13.64 -20.97 -9.31
N SER A 102 -14.04 -19.99 -10.14
CA SER A 102 -15.40 -19.41 -10.14
C SER A 102 -16.54 -20.42 -10.30
N GLY A 103 -16.39 -21.43 -11.17
CA GLY A 103 -17.42 -22.46 -11.37
C GLY A 103 -17.65 -23.34 -10.14
N SER A 104 -16.57 -23.74 -9.45
CA SER A 104 -16.67 -24.52 -8.21
C SER A 104 -17.24 -23.67 -7.08
N ALA A 105 -16.78 -22.42 -6.95
CA ALA A 105 -17.29 -21.48 -5.96
C ALA A 105 -18.81 -21.27 -6.09
N ALA A 106 -19.31 -20.99 -7.29
CA ALA A 106 -20.74 -20.81 -7.55
C ALA A 106 -21.57 -22.05 -7.19
N GLY A 107 -21.06 -23.24 -7.51
CA GLY A 107 -21.72 -24.51 -7.17
C GLY A 107 -21.84 -24.73 -5.66
N TRP A 108 -20.79 -24.45 -4.90
CA TRP A 108 -20.80 -24.58 -3.44
C TRP A 108 -21.64 -23.52 -2.75
N LEU A 109 -21.64 -22.28 -3.25
CA LEU A 109 -22.52 -21.23 -2.72
C LEU A 109 -24.00 -21.59 -2.86
N ARG A 110 -24.39 -22.18 -4.00
CA ARG A 110 -25.77 -22.67 -4.20
C ARG A 110 -26.13 -23.73 -3.16
N ARG A 111 -25.23 -24.67 -2.86
CA ARG A 111 -25.44 -25.69 -1.82
C ARG A 111 -25.52 -25.08 -0.42
N ALA A 112 -24.71 -24.08 -0.11
CA ALA A 112 -24.78 -23.36 1.17
C ALA A 112 -26.15 -22.69 1.35
N ARG A 113 -26.65 -22.00 0.31
CA ARG A 113 -28.00 -21.40 0.28
C ARG A 113 -29.11 -22.44 0.48
N GLU A 114 -28.98 -23.60 -0.15
CA GLU A 114 -29.94 -24.70 -0.03
C GLU A 114 -30.01 -25.26 1.40
N GLN A 115 -28.86 -25.52 2.02
CA GLN A 115 -28.80 -26.04 3.39
C GLN A 115 -29.30 -25.04 4.43
N LEU A 116 -28.87 -23.79 4.35
CA LEU A 116 -29.18 -22.77 5.37
C LEU A 116 -30.52 -22.08 5.16
N GLY A 117 -31.04 -22.05 3.93
CA GLY A 117 -32.34 -21.45 3.61
C GLY A 117 -33.53 -22.24 4.16
N GLY A 118 -33.38 -23.56 4.32
CA GLY A 118 -34.38 -24.42 4.97
C GLY A 118 -34.23 -24.57 6.49
N ALA A 119 -33.14 -24.03 7.07
CA ALA A 119 -32.84 -24.17 8.49
C ALA A 119 -33.53 -23.08 9.33
N PRO A 120 -33.84 -23.35 10.62
CA PRO A 120 -34.15 -22.31 11.59
C PRO A 120 -33.04 -21.25 11.64
N GLU A 121 -33.37 -20.06 12.17
CA GLU A 121 -32.39 -18.98 12.31
C GLU A 121 -31.13 -19.47 13.03
N CYS A 122 -29.96 -19.27 12.40
CA CYS A 122 -28.68 -19.71 12.92
C CYS A 122 -27.54 -18.76 12.50
N ALA A 123 -26.43 -18.85 13.23
CA ALA A 123 -25.26 -17.99 13.05
C ALA A 123 -24.70 -18.04 11.62
N GLU A 124 -24.72 -19.21 10.98
CA GLU A 124 -24.15 -19.47 9.65
C GLU A 124 -24.92 -18.73 8.55
N GLN A 125 -26.16 -18.30 8.80
CA GLN A 125 -26.88 -17.42 7.87
C GLN A 125 -26.23 -16.04 7.75
N CYS A 126 -25.44 -15.60 8.75
CA CYS A 126 -24.60 -14.40 8.63
C CYS A 126 -23.61 -14.50 7.47
N LEU A 127 -23.09 -15.70 7.19
CA LEU A 127 -22.12 -15.94 6.12
C LEU A 127 -22.75 -15.75 4.74
N LEU A 128 -24.02 -16.16 4.58
CA LEU A 128 -24.79 -15.88 3.36
C LEU A 128 -25.14 -14.41 3.23
N ALA A 129 -25.57 -13.76 4.32
CA ALA A 129 -25.86 -12.33 4.32
C ALA A 129 -24.63 -11.49 3.98
N TRP A 130 -23.43 -11.93 4.36
CA TRP A 130 -22.18 -11.31 3.94
C TRP A 130 -21.97 -11.43 2.43
N VAL A 131 -22.18 -12.61 1.83
CA VAL A 131 -22.09 -12.79 0.37
C VAL A 131 -23.12 -11.93 -0.36
N GLU A 132 -24.37 -11.88 0.13
CA GLU A 132 -25.42 -11.02 -0.41
C GLU A 132 -25.01 -9.54 -0.37
N ALA A 133 -24.39 -9.09 0.73
CA ALA A 133 -23.90 -7.73 0.84
C ALA A 133 -22.81 -7.42 -0.20
N GLN A 134 -21.86 -8.36 -0.40
CA GLN A 134 -20.81 -8.21 -1.41
C GLN A 134 -21.38 -8.21 -2.83
N GLU A 135 -22.23 -9.19 -3.18
CA GLU A 135 -22.86 -9.27 -4.51
C GLU A 135 -23.72 -8.03 -4.82
N ALA A 136 -24.46 -7.51 -3.84
CA ALA A 136 -25.24 -6.28 -4.00
C ALA A 136 -24.34 -5.05 -4.18
N GLN A 137 -23.25 -4.95 -3.41
CA GLN A 137 -22.26 -3.89 -3.55
C GLN A 137 -21.62 -3.90 -4.95
N GLU A 138 -21.25 -5.08 -5.48
CA GLU A 138 -20.67 -5.23 -6.82
C GLU A 138 -21.62 -4.77 -7.93
N ARG A 139 -22.94 -4.94 -7.75
CA ARG A 139 -23.96 -4.43 -8.67
C ARG A 139 -24.31 -2.94 -8.45
N GLY A 140 -23.71 -2.29 -7.45
CA GLY A 140 -24.04 -0.91 -7.05
C GLY A 140 -25.38 -0.78 -6.29
N ALA A 141 -26.01 -1.88 -5.90
CA ALA A 141 -27.26 -1.90 -5.13
C ALA A 141 -26.97 -1.65 -3.63
N PHE A 142 -26.49 -0.46 -3.30
CA PHE A 142 -25.98 -0.18 -1.95
C PHE A 142 -27.03 -0.24 -0.83
N GLU A 143 -28.30 0.01 -1.14
CA GLU A 143 -29.39 -0.16 -0.17
C GLU A 143 -29.58 -1.63 0.20
N GLU A 144 -29.59 -2.53 -0.80
CA GLU A 144 -29.63 -3.98 -0.59
C GLU A 144 -28.39 -4.47 0.17
N ALA A 145 -27.21 -3.94 -0.17
CA ALA A 145 -25.96 -4.27 0.51
C ALA A 145 -26.00 -3.86 1.99
N THR A 146 -26.44 -2.63 2.26
CA THR A 146 -26.62 -2.11 3.63
C THR A 146 -27.63 -2.93 4.42
N ALA A 147 -28.77 -3.28 3.80
CA ALA A 147 -29.79 -4.10 4.43
C ALA A 147 -29.24 -5.48 4.80
N SER A 148 -28.47 -6.10 3.90
CA SER A 148 -27.86 -7.42 4.12
C SER A 148 -26.82 -7.39 5.25
N ALA A 149 -25.94 -6.39 5.26
CA ALA A 149 -24.95 -6.21 6.33
C ALA A 149 -25.60 -5.92 7.70
N ARG A 150 -26.71 -5.18 7.74
CA ARG A 150 -27.48 -4.96 8.98
C ARG A 150 -28.23 -6.21 9.45
N ARG A 151 -28.78 -7.00 8.53
CA ARG A 151 -29.38 -8.31 8.87
C ARG A 151 -28.34 -9.21 9.52
N MET A 152 -27.12 -9.24 8.97
CA MET A 152 -26.00 -9.97 9.54
C MET A 152 -25.73 -9.58 10.99
N ALA A 153 -25.61 -8.28 11.29
CA ALA A 153 -25.39 -7.77 12.65
C ALA A 153 -26.52 -8.17 13.62
N ALA A 154 -27.77 -8.12 13.15
CA ALA A 154 -28.94 -8.47 13.96
C ALA A 154 -28.97 -9.97 14.31
N VAL A 155 -28.68 -10.84 13.33
CA VAL A 155 -28.58 -12.30 13.56
C VAL A 155 -27.40 -12.62 14.48
N ALA A 156 -26.23 -12.01 14.26
CA ALA A 156 -25.04 -12.21 15.08
C ALA A 156 -25.30 -11.87 16.56
N ARG A 157 -25.98 -10.74 16.84
CA ARG A 157 -26.37 -10.35 18.20
C ARG A 157 -27.35 -11.34 18.83
N ARG A 158 -28.36 -11.81 18.10
CA ARG A 158 -29.33 -12.80 18.63
C ARG A 158 -28.68 -14.14 18.92
N CYS A 159 -27.71 -14.55 18.10
CA CYS A 159 -26.95 -15.77 18.29
C CYS A 159 -25.81 -15.63 19.32
N GLY A 160 -25.51 -14.41 19.79
CA GLY A 160 -24.44 -14.15 20.75
C GLY A 160 -23.02 -14.37 20.19
N SER A 161 -22.82 -14.25 18.88
CA SER A 161 -21.50 -14.44 18.25
C SER A 161 -20.76 -13.11 18.09
N THR A 162 -19.69 -12.92 18.88
CA THR A 162 -18.79 -11.76 18.75
C THR A 162 -18.07 -11.74 17.39
N ASP A 163 -17.60 -12.91 16.94
CA ASP A 163 -16.95 -13.12 15.64
C ASP A 163 -17.78 -12.60 14.46
N LEU A 164 -19.03 -13.07 14.35
CA LEU A 164 -19.92 -12.69 13.27
C LEU A 164 -20.42 -11.25 13.44
N TYR A 165 -20.48 -10.74 14.67
CA TYR A 165 -20.80 -9.34 14.90
C TYR A 165 -19.68 -8.44 14.37
N ALA A 166 -18.42 -8.69 14.70
CA ALA A 166 -17.27 -7.96 14.15
C ALA A 166 -17.22 -8.05 12.61
N MET A 167 -17.44 -9.25 12.05
CA MET A 167 -17.51 -9.44 10.59
C MET A 167 -18.66 -8.63 9.95
N SER A 168 -19.79 -8.46 10.66
CA SER A 168 -20.90 -7.62 10.19
C SER A 168 -20.61 -6.12 10.27
N ILE A 169 -19.83 -5.68 11.26
CA ILE A 169 -19.37 -4.30 11.36
C ILE A 169 -18.41 -4.00 10.19
N HIS A 170 -17.46 -4.90 9.93
CA HIS A 170 -16.61 -4.82 8.75
C HIS A 170 -17.43 -4.78 7.43
N ALA A 171 -18.46 -5.62 7.30
CA ALA A 171 -19.32 -5.61 6.10
C ALA A 171 -20.04 -4.26 5.90
N GLN A 172 -20.53 -3.66 6.99
CA GLN A 172 -21.15 -2.33 6.95
C GLN A 172 -20.13 -1.24 6.60
N ALA A 173 -18.92 -1.31 7.16
CA ALA A 173 -17.82 -0.43 6.82
C ALA A 173 -17.50 -0.51 5.32
N ALA A 174 -17.36 -1.72 4.77
CA ALA A 174 -17.09 -1.91 3.34
C ALA A 174 -18.15 -1.27 2.43
N VAL A 175 -19.44 -1.40 2.78
CA VAL A 175 -20.53 -0.76 2.03
C VAL A 175 -20.46 0.77 2.11
N LEU A 176 -20.19 1.33 3.29
CA LEU A 176 -20.01 2.78 3.45
C LEU A 176 -18.83 3.31 2.65
N LEU A 177 -17.70 2.60 2.67
CA LEU A 177 -16.52 2.95 1.89
C LEU A 177 -16.83 2.92 0.39
N ALA A 178 -17.53 1.89 -0.10
CA ALA A 178 -17.95 1.77 -1.49
C ALA A 178 -18.95 2.87 -1.92
N GLN A 179 -19.75 3.41 -1.00
CA GLN A 179 -20.61 4.59 -1.22
C GLN A 179 -19.84 5.92 -1.20
N GLY A 180 -18.53 5.91 -0.90
CA GLY A 180 -17.71 7.10 -0.69
C GLY A 180 -17.87 7.73 0.70
N ARG A 181 -18.66 7.15 1.62
CA ARG A 181 -18.84 7.63 3.00
C ARG A 181 -17.68 7.21 3.89
N VAL A 182 -16.50 7.72 3.58
CA VAL A 182 -15.24 7.13 4.07
C VAL A 182 -14.97 7.41 5.53
N ALA A 183 -15.30 8.59 6.05
CA ALA A 183 -15.15 8.86 7.48
C ALA A 183 -15.99 7.89 8.33
N ASP A 184 -17.25 7.67 7.96
CA ASP A 184 -18.14 6.73 8.65
C ASP A 184 -17.65 5.29 8.49
N GLY A 185 -17.23 4.92 7.27
CA GLY A 185 -16.72 3.60 6.98
C GLY A 185 -15.44 3.26 7.76
N LEU A 186 -14.49 4.19 7.85
CA LEU A 186 -13.25 4.01 8.61
C LEU A 186 -13.53 3.95 10.12
N ALA A 187 -14.46 4.75 10.64
CA ALA A 187 -14.85 4.69 12.05
C ALA A 187 -15.47 3.33 12.40
N MET A 188 -16.34 2.79 11.54
CA MET A 188 -16.88 1.44 11.73
C MET A 188 -15.80 0.36 11.56
N LEU A 189 -14.87 0.55 10.64
CA LEU A 189 -13.74 -0.38 10.48
C LEU A 189 -12.89 -0.43 11.75
N ASP A 190 -12.58 0.71 12.35
CA ASP A 190 -11.78 0.80 13.58
C ASP A 190 -12.44 0.06 14.75
N GLU A 191 -13.77 0.07 14.86
CA GLU A 191 -14.51 -0.76 15.85
C GLU A 191 -14.20 -2.25 15.69
N ALA A 192 -14.26 -2.77 14.46
CA ALA A 192 -13.95 -4.18 14.21
C ALA A 192 -12.46 -4.48 14.46
N MET A 193 -11.56 -3.59 14.06
CA MET A 193 -10.12 -3.74 14.26
C MET A 193 -9.73 -3.71 15.75
N CYS A 194 -10.42 -2.91 16.56
CA CYS A 194 -10.25 -2.88 18.01
C CYS A 194 -10.66 -4.21 18.66
N ALA A 195 -11.79 -4.81 18.24
CA ALA A 195 -12.22 -6.12 18.76
C ALA A 195 -11.16 -7.21 18.45
N ALA A 196 -10.57 -7.18 17.26
CA ALA A 196 -9.46 -8.07 16.89
C ALA A 196 -8.22 -7.83 17.77
N ALA A 197 -7.81 -6.58 17.94
CA ALA A 197 -6.63 -6.22 18.75
C ALA A 197 -6.81 -6.50 20.25
N ALA A 198 -8.03 -6.43 20.77
CA ALA A 198 -8.37 -6.75 22.15
C ALA A 198 -8.40 -8.26 22.44
N GLY A 199 -8.27 -9.12 21.43
CA GLY A 199 -8.35 -10.58 21.58
C GLY A 199 -9.78 -11.07 21.86
N GLU A 200 -10.80 -10.34 21.42
CA GLU A 200 -12.21 -10.69 21.62
C GLU A 200 -12.74 -11.71 20.59
N LEU A 201 -11.98 -11.93 19.51
CA LEU A 201 -12.38 -12.76 18.38
C LEU A 201 -11.59 -14.07 18.35
N SER A 202 -12.18 -15.11 17.77
CA SER A 202 -11.43 -16.34 17.47
C SER A 202 -10.36 -16.08 16.41
N SER A 203 -9.34 -16.93 16.35
CA SER A 203 -8.17 -16.71 15.48
C SER A 203 -8.52 -16.57 14.01
N PHE A 204 -9.53 -17.31 13.52
CA PHE A 204 -9.96 -17.20 12.12
C PHE A 204 -10.52 -15.81 11.81
N TYR A 205 -11.39 -15.29 12.67
CA TYR A 205 -12.02 -13.99 12.48
C TYR A 205 -11.06 -12.84 12.80
N THR A 206 -10.12 -13.02 13.72
CA THR A 206 -9.03 -12.06 13.97
C THR A 206 -8.21 -11.85 12.70
N GLY A 207 -7.72 -12.94 12.09
CA GLY A 207 -6.97 -12.87 10.83
C GLY A 207 -7.80 -12.28 9.70
N TRP A 208 -9.08 -12.64 9.62
CA TRP A 208 -10.01 -12.11 8.62
C TRP A 208 -10.19 -10.58 8.74
N ILE A 209 -10.45 -10.09 9.95
CA ILE A 209 -10.65 -8.66 10.22
C ILE A 209 -9.38 -7.88 9.90
N TYR A 210 -8.21 -8.36 10.34
CA TYR A 210 -6.95 -7.71 10.01
C TYR A 210 -6.70 -7.66 8.50
N CYS A 211 -6.76 -8.80 7.80
CA CYS A 211 -6.41 -8.83 6.39
C CYS A 211 -7.38 -7.97 5.54
N LEU A 212 -8.70 -8.06 5.74
CA LEU A 212 -9.64 -7.21 4.99
C LEU A 212 -9.60 -5.75 5.43
N GLY A 213 -9.43 -5.48 6.72
CA GLY A 213 -9.35 -4.11 7.24
C GLY A 213 -8.12 -3.37 6.71
N LEU A 214 -6.97 -4.04 6.67
CA LEU A 214 -5.75 -3.50 6.06
C LEU A 214 -5.94 -3.20 4.57
N GLN A 215 -6.55 -4.12 3.83
CA GLN A 215 -6.89 -3.90 2.43
C GLN A 215 -7.76 -2.64 2.26
N GLN A 216 -8.77 -2.43 3.12
CA GLN A 216 -9.61 -1.23 3.07
C GLN A 216 -8.82 0.03 3.42
N CYS A 217 -7.94 0.00 4.43
CA CYS A 217 -7.08 1.14 4.77
C CYS A 217 -6.17 1.54 3.60
N MET A 218 -5.57 0.54 2.94
CA MET A 218 -4.70 0.75 1.78
C MET A 218 -5.47 1.27 0.57
N ALA A 219 -6.63 0.68 0.26
CA ALA A 219 -7.54 1.19 -0.77
C ALA A 219 -7.99 2.62 -0.48
N CYS A 220 -8.02 3.00 0.80
CA CYS A 220 -8.37 4.34 1.25
C CYS A 220 -7.20 5.31 1.34
N ALA A 221 -6.00 4.91 0.94
CA ALA A 221 -4.79 5.73 1.02
C ALA A 221 -4.53 6.30 2.43
N ASP A 222 -5.05 5.65 3.47
CA ASP A 222 -4.88 6.06 4.87
C ASP A 222 -3.71 5.30 5.47
N PHE A 223 -2.50 5.77 5.16
CA PHE A 223 -1.27 5.11 5.54
C PHE A 223 -0.94 5.21 7.02
N ALA A 224 -1.51 6.19 7.74
CA ALA A 224 -1.34 6.27 9.19
C ALA A 224 -2.06 5.10 9.85
N ARG A 225 -3.35 4.94 9.52
CA ARG A 225 -4.18 3.83 10.01
C ARG A 225 -3.65 2.47 9.53
N ALA A 226 -3.20 2.37 8.28
CA ALA A 226 -2.63 1.13 7.75
C ALA A 226 -1.38 0.68 8.52
N VAL A 227 -0.50 1.61 8.95
CA VAL A 227 0.66 1.27 9.78
C VAL A 227 0.22 0.71 11.13
N GLU A 228 -0.63 1.43 11.84
CA GLU A 228 -1.08 1.06 13.19
C GLU A 228 -1.67 -0.35 13.19
N TRP A 229 -2.59 -0.61 12.25
CA TRP A 229 -3.23 -1.91 12.15
C TRP A 229 -2.31 -3.01 11.61
N THR A 230 -1.29 -2.65 10.81
CA THR A 230 -0.31 -3.64 10.33
C THR A 230 0.56 -4.10 11.48
N ASP A 231 1.00 -3.19 12.35
CA ASP A 231 1.80 -3.56 13.51
C ASP A 231 1.00 -4.41 14.50
N ALA A 232 -0.29 -4.09 14.72
CA ALA A 232 -1.19 -4.93 15.51
C ALA A 232 -1.37 -6.33 14.89
N ALA A 233 -1.64 -6.43 13.59
CA ALA A 233 -1.78 -7.69 12.88
C ALA A 233 -0.51 -8.54 12.96
N MET A 234 0.67 -7.91 12.87
CA MET A 234 1.94 -8.61 12.94
C MET A 234 2.29 -9.08 14.35
N ALA A 235 1.96 -8.30 15.38
CA ALA A 235 2.09 -8.73 16.77
C ALA A 235 1.22 -9.96 17.03
N TRP A 236 -0.03 -9.97 16.53
CA TRP A 236 -0.90 -11.13 16.58
C TRP A 236 -0.31 -12.33 15.83
N CYS A 237 0.13 -12.17 14.57
CA CYS A 237 0.78 -13.23 13.78
C CYS A 237 2.05 -13.79 14.45
N ALA A 238 2.78 -12.98 15.21
CA ALA A 238 3.95 -13.41 15.96
C ALA A 238 3.61 -14.26 17.20
N SER A 239 2.40 -14.10 17.75
CA SER A 239 1.90 -14.91 18.87
C SER A 239 1.35 -16.29 18.44
N MET A 240 1.00 -16.43 17.16
CA MET A 240 0.45 -17.65 16.59
C MET A 240 1.53 -18.69 16.24
N PRO A 241 1.19 -19.99 16.14
CA PRO A 241 2.09 -21.01 15.62
C PRO A 241 2.69 -20.63 14.26
N ARG A 242 3.89 -21.16 13.97
CA ARG A 242 4.63 -20.81 12.76
C ARG A 242 3.87 -21.19 11.49
N GLU A 243 3.17 -22.32 11.53
CA GLU A 243 2.30 -22.83 10.48
C GLU A 243 0.92 -22.16 10.57
N ASN A 244 0.80 -20.93 10.05
CA ASN A 244 -0.46 -20.17 10.02
C ASN A 244 -0.67 -19.50 8.64
N ASN A 245 -1.77 -19.84 7.97
CA ASN A 245 -2.16 -19.33 6.66
C ASN A 245 -2.34 -17.79 6.60
N PHE A 246 -2.72 -17.13 7.68
CA PHE A 246 -2.85 -15.66 7.72
C PHE A 246 -1.51 -14.91 7.72
N ARG A 247 -0.42 -15.60 8.08
CA ARG A 247 0.91 -15.01 8.14
C ARG A 247 1.35 -14.49 6.77
N GLY A 248 1.11 -15.24 5.69
CA GLY A 248 1.40 -14.79 4.33
C GLY A 248 0.43 -13.71 3.84
N LEU A 249 -0.88 -13.92 4.05
CA LEU A 249 -1.93 -13.03 3.52
C LEU A 249 -1.84 -11.61 4.06
N CYS A 250 -1.64 -11.45 5.37
CA CYS A 250 -1.53 -10.12 5.98
C CYS A 250 -0.12 -9.51 5.78
N ARG A 251 0.93 -10.32 5.54
CA ARG A 251 2.31 -9.84 5.35
C ARG A 251 2.50 -9.02 4.07
N VAL A 252 1.75 -9.27 3.00
CA VAL A 252 1.87 -8.45 1.77
C VAL A 252 1.58 -6.97 2.04
N HIS A 253 0.61 -6.66 2.90
CA HIS A 253 0.31 -5.28 3.30
C HIS A 253 1.43 -4.69 4.15
N ARG A 254 2.09 -5.50 4.97
CA ARG A 254 3.30 -5.10 5.68
C ARG A 254 4.43 -4.75 4.72
N VAL A 255 4.64 -5.54 3.67
CA VAL A 255 5.66 -5.23 2.65
C VAL A 255 5.39 -3.85 2.03
N GLU A 256 4.13 -3.55 1.66
CA GLU A 256 3.77 -2.25 1.09
C GLU A 256 3.99 -1.10 2.09
N VAL A 257 3.59 -1.28 3.35
CA VAL A 257 3.83 -0.29 4.40
C VAL A 257 5.33 -0.06 4.62
N LEU A 258 6.14 -1.12 4.75
CA LEU A 258 7.58 -1.00 4.95
C LEU A 258 8.28 -0.34 3.76
N GLU A 259 7.84 -0.64 2.53
CA GLU A 259 8.31 0.02 1.32
C GLU A 259 8.07 1.53 1.38
N LEU A 260 6.83 1.94 1.66
CA LEU A 260 6.44 3.34 1.75
C LEU A 260 7.15 4.09 2.89
N ARG A 261 7.45 3.40 4.00
CA ARG A 261 8.16 3.98 5.16
C ARG A 261 9.68 4.01 4.99
N GLY A 262 10.20 3.35 3.96
CA GLY A 262 11.63 3.31 3.71
C GLY A 262 12.40 2.22 4.48
N ALA A 263 11.70 1.30 5.14
CA ALA A 263 12.30 0.14 5.80
C ALA A 263 12.60 -0.98 4.79
N TRP A 264 13.30 -0.64 3.71
CA TRP A 264 13.46 -1.48 2.52
C TRP A 264 14.12 -2.83 2.77
N PRO A 265 15.18 -2.97 3.60
CA PRO A 265 15.75 -4.29 3.90
C PRO A 265 14.71 -5.23 4.53
N GLN A 266 13.96 -4.74 5.52
CA GLN A 266 12.90 -5.51 6.16
C GLN A 266 11.76 -5.83 5.18
N ALA A 267 11.40 -4.88 4.30
CA ALA A 267 10.39 -5.10 3.28
C ALA A 267 10.78 -6.24 2.31
N LEU A 268 12.05 -6.29 1.90
CA LEU A 268 12.57 -7.36 1.02
C LEU A 268 12.55 -8.72 1.72
N ASP A 269 12.98 -8.81 2.98
CA ASP A 269 12.94 -10.05 3.75
C ASP A 269 11.49 -10.57 3.88
N GLU A 270 10.54 -9.68 4.19
CA GLU A 270 9.12 -10.05 4.29
C GLU A 270 8.52 -10.41 2.92
N ALA A 271 8.94 -9.76 1.83
CA ALA A 271 8.50 -10.07 0.48
C ALA A 271 8.97 -11.46 0.03
N GLU A 272 10.23 -11.81 0.31
CA GLU A 272 10.79 -13.14 0.02
C GLU A 272 10.01 -14.23 0.75
N LEU A 273 9.76 -14.05 2.06
CA LEU A 273 8.96 -14.96 2.85
C LEU A 273 7.52 -15.08 2.32
N THR A 274 6.89 -13.96 1.94
CA THR A 274 5.55 -13.94 1.34
C THR A 274 5.50 -14.77 0.05
N CYS A 275 6.47 -14.57 -0.84
CA CYS A 275 6.56 -15.31 -2.09
C CYS A 275 6.78 -16.80 -1.85
N MET A 276 7.68 -17.18 -0.94
CA MET A 276 7.96 -18.57 -0.62
C MET A 276 6.72 -19.32 -0.09
N GLU A 277 5.95 -18.66 0.79
CA GLU A 277 4.77 -19.27 1.43
C GLU A 277 3.53 -19.29 0.52
N LEU A 278 3.30 -18.23 -0.27
CA LEU A 278 2.04 -18.06 -1.00
C LEU A 278 2.06 -18.55 -2.45
N LEU A 279 3.22 -18.63 -3.11
CA LEU A 279 3.27 -18.94 -4.54
C LEU A 279 2.57 -20.25 -4.96
N PRO A 280 2.57 -21.34 -4.15
CA PRO A 280 1.84 -22.57 -4.51
C PRO A 280 0.32 -22.43 -4.56
N ASN A 281 -0.26 -21.57 -3.71
CA ASN A 281 -1.71 -21.55 -3.45
C ASN A 281 -2.38 -20.21 -3.80
N GLU A 282 -1.66 -19.11 -3.63
CA GLU A 282 -2.14 -17.72 -3.76
C GLU A 282 -1.20 -16.89 -4.69
N PRO A 283 -1.02 -17.29 -5.96
CA PRO A 283 -0.03 -16.69 -6.86
C PRO A 283 -0.26 -15.20 -7.13
N ARG A 284 -1.50 -14.71 -7.03
CA ARG A 284 -1.83 -13.28 -7.21
C ARG A 284 -1.26 -12.41 -6.10
N ILE A 285 -1.26 -12.90 -4.86
CA ILE A 285 -0.73 -12.16 -3.71
C ILE A 285 0.80 -12.15 -3.76
N ALA A 286 1.40 -13.28 -4.12
CA ALA A 286 2.84 -13.35 -4.40
C ALA A 286 3.26 -12.40 -5.54
N ALA A 287 2.41 -12.20 -6.55
CA ALA A 287 2.67 -11.25 -7.64
C ALA A 287 2.83 -9.80 -7.14
N GLU A 288 2.04 -9.38 -6.15
CA GLU A 288 2.16 -8.04 -5.56
C GLU A 288 3.45 -7.90 -4.75
N ALA A 289 3.84 -8.92 -3.98
CA ALA A 289 5.14 -8.93 -3.29
C ALA A 289 6.33 -8.84 -4.27
N CYS A 290 6.23 -9.50 -5.43
CA CYS A 290 7.23 -9.38 -6.49
C CYS A 290 7.29 -7.96 -7.09
N TYR A 291 6.13 -7.32 -7.27
CA TYR A 291 6.06 -5.93 -7.75
C TYR A 291 6.72 -4.95 -6.76
N LEU A 292 6.40 -5.07 -5.46
CA LEU A 292 7.00 -4.21 -4.42
C LEU A 292 8.51 -4.41 -4.30
N THR A 293 8.97 -5.67 -4.42
CA THR A 293 10.40 -6.01 -4.49
C THR A 293 11.07 -5.30 -5.68
N ALA A 294 10.41 -5.27 -6.84
CA ALA A 294 10.90 -4.59 -8.02
C ALA A 294 10.99 -3.07 -7.85
N GLU A 295 10.01 -2.45 -7.20
CA GLU A 295 10.03 -1.02 -6.85
C GLU A 295 11.21 -0.67 -5.94
N ILE A 296 11.44 -1.46 -4.88
CA ILE A 296 12.58 -1.27 -3.97
C ILE A 296 13.90 -1.38 -4.72
N HIS A 297 14.10 -2.44 -5.51
CA HIS A 297 15.33 -2.62 -6.29
C HIS A 297 15.55 -1.48 -7.29
N ARG A 298 14.49 -1.02 -7.96
CA ARG A 298 14.56 0.13 -8.88
C ARG A 298 15.05 1.39 -8.15
N ARG A 299 14.50 1.68 -6.98
CA ARG A 299 14.86 2.86 -6.16
C ARG A 299 16.28 2.73 -5.57
N CYS A 300 16.72 1.52 -5.27
CA CYS A 300 18.10 1.24 -4.84
C CYS A 300 19.15 1.34 -5.97
N GLY A 301 18.73 1.31 -7.23
CA GLY A 301 19.63 1.24 -8.39
C GLY A 301 20.02 -0.18 -8.81
N ALA A 302 19.44 -1.21 -8.21
CA ALA A 302 19.61 -2.62 -8.57
C ALA A 302 18.73 -2.97 -9.79
N TYR A 303 19.05 -2.39 -10.94
CA TYR A 303 18.16 -2.38 -12.10
C TYR A 303 17.94 -3.76 -12.74
N THR A 304 18.92 -4.66 -12.66
CA THR A 304 18.78 -6.03 -13.20
C THR A 304 17.82 -6.85 -12.34
N GLU A 305 17.96 -6.75 -11.02
CA GLU A 305 17.10 -7.37 -10.03
C GLU A 305 15.68 -6.82 -10.11
N ALA A 306 15.54 -5.50 -10.27
CA ALA A 306 14.25 -4.86 -10.49
C ALA A 306 13.54 -5.39 -11.76
N GLU A 307 14.27 -5.51 -12.86
CA GLU A 307 13.71 -6.02 -14.12
C GLU A 307 13.25 -7.48 -13.99
N ALA A 308 14.04 -8.32 -13.33
CA ALA A 308 13.67 -9.71 -13.06
C ALA A 308 12.41 -9.81 -12.18
N ALA A 309 12.33 -9.01 -11.11
CA ALA A 309 11.18 -8.98 -10.21
C ALA A 309 9.90 -8.47 -10.91
N TYR A 310 10.00 -7.45 -11.77
CA TYR A 310 8.87 -7.03 -12.62
C TYR A 310 8.43 -8.14 -13.59
N GLY A 311 9.39 -8.84 -14.21
CA GLY A 311 9.09 -9.99 -15.06
C GLY A 311 8.31 -11.06 -14.30
N ARG A 312 8.74 -11.37 -13.07
CA ARG A 312 8.07 -12.36 -12.22
C ARG A 312 6.66 -11.92 -11.81
N ALA A 313 6.47 -10.65 -11.43
CA ALA A 313 5.14 -10.12 -11.15
C ALA A 313 4.21 -10.25 -12.37
N HIS A 314 4.74 -9.95 -13.57
CA HIS A 314 3.99 -10.07 -14.82
C HIS A 314 3.61 -11.53 -15.16
N GLU A 315 4.52 -12.48 -15.01
CA GLU A 315 4.25 -13.92 -15.20
C GLU A 315 3.11 -14.42 -14.30
N LEU A 316 3.00 -13.85 -13.10
CA LEU A 316 1.95 -14.18 -12.12
C LEU A 316 0.66 -13.37 -12.31
N GLY A 317 0.59 -12.52 -13.34
CA GLY A 317 -0.61 -11.77 -13.73
C GLY A 317 -0.75 -10.36 -13.13
N ARG A 318 0.29 -9.81 -12.50
CA ARG A 318 0.33 -8.42 -12.04
C ARG A 318 0.94 -7.53 -13.12
N ASP A 319 0.21 -6.49 -13.55
CA ASP A 319 0.76 -5.50 -14.49
C ASP A 319 1.98 -4.80 -13.85
N PRO A 320 3.18 -4.85 -14.47
CA PRO A 320 4.37 -4.20 -13.93
C PRO A 320 4.39 -2.68 -14.10
N GLN A 321 3.39 -2.07 -14.74
CA GLN A 321 3.28 -0.61 -14.85
C GLN A 321 2.74 0.04 -13.57
N PRO A 322 3.10 1.31 -13.28
CA PRO A 322 4.08 2.14 -14.00
C PRO A 322 5.56 1.81 -13.69
N GLY A 323 5.83 0.94 -12.72
CA GLY A 323 7.17 0.70 -12.19
C GLY A 323 8.20 0.31 -13.24
N LEU A 324 7.84 -0.56 -14.19
CA LEU A 324 8.72 -0.94 -15.30
C LEU A 324 9.02 0.23 -16.25
N ALA A 325 8.05 1.11 -16.53
CA ALA A 325 8.32 2.32 -17.32
C ALA A 325 9.26 3.28 -16.57
N LEU A 326 9.09 3.44 -15.27
CA LEU A 326 10.01 4.24 -14.45
C LEU A 326 11.42 3.64 -14.40
N LEU A 327 11.54 2.30 -14.44
CA LEU A 327 12.83 1.62 -14.59
C LEU A 327 13.47 1.96 -15.95
N ARG A 328 12.69 1.94 -17.04
CA ARG A 328 13.19 2.36 -18.36
C ARG A 328 13.66 3.80 -18.36
N LEU A 329 12.92 4.70 -17.71
CA LEU A 329 13.31 6.10 -17.56
C LEU A 329 14.64 6.22 -16.79
N ALA A 330 14.81 5.52 -15.67
CA ALA A 330 16.04 5.51 -14.88
C ALA A 330 17.26 4.96 -15.65
N GLN A 331 17.02 4.10 -16.64
CA GLN A 331 18.04 3.57 -17.57
C GLN A 331 18.30 4.48 -18.78
N GLY A 332 17.70 5.67 -18.83
CA GLY A 332 17.84 6.63 -19.94
C GLY A 332 16.99 6.29 -21.18
N ARG A 333 16.04 5.34 -21.06
CA ARG A 333 15.18 4.89 -22.16
C ARG A 333 13.80 5.57 -22.11
N ALA A 334 13.80 6.91 -22.17
CA ALA A 334 12.60 7.72 -21.96
C ALA A 334 11.50 7.48 -23.00
N GLU A 335 11.83 7.27 -24.28
CA GLU A 335 10.83 6.96 -25.31
C GLU A 335 10.13 5.62 -25.06
N ALA A 336 10.89 4.60 -24.64
CA ALA A 336 10.34 3.29 -24.29
C ALA A 336 9.43 3.36 -23.06
N ALA A 337 9.84 4.12 -22.03
CA ALA A 337 9.03 4.39 -20.85
C ALA A 337 7.70 5.04 -21.23
N ALA A 338 7.73 6.10 -22.03
CA ALA A 338 6.52 6.77 -22.49
C ALA A 338 5.64 5.81 -23.32
N ALA A 339 6.19 5.09 -24.30
CA ALA A 339 5.42 4.18 -25.14
C ALA A 339 4.61 3.16 -24.32
N ALA A 340 5.20 2.62 -23.24
CA ALA A 340 4.52 1.69 -22.34
C ALA A 340 3.34 2.31 -21.57
N LEU A 341 3.43 3.59 -21.20
CA LEU A 341 2.40 4.27 -20.41
C LEU A 341 1.27 4.90 -21.24
N TRP A 342 1.52 5.22 -22.52
CA TRP A 342 0.57 5.93 -23.40
C TRP A 342 -0.22 5.02 -24.34
N LEU A 343 0.06 3.70 -24.34
CA LEU A 343 -0.85 2.72 -24.91
C LEU A 343 -2.18 2.75 -24.12
N PRO A 344 -3.35 2.55 -24.78
CA PRO A 344 -4.60 2.36 -24.07
C PRO A 344 -4.42 1.14 -23.18
N THR A 345 -4.25 1.36 -21.87
CA THR A 345 -4.24 0.29 -20.88
C THR A 345 -5.68 -0.22 -20.76
N SER A 346 -6.13 -0.99 -21.75
CA SER A 346 -7.38 -1.77 -21.68
C SER A 346 -7.30 -2.89 -20.63
N ALA A 347 -6.16 -3.02 -19.93
CA ALA A 347 -5.86 -4.06 -18.97
C ALA A 347 -5.50 -3.56 -17.55
N ALA A 348 -5.80 -2.30 -17.19
CA ALA A 348 -5.84 -1.87 -15.76
C ALA A 348 -7.08 -2.46 -15.04
N GLY A 349 -7.41 -3.71 -15.37
CA GLY A 349 -8.53 -4.50 -14.88
C GLY A 349 -8.06 -5.86 -14.35
N ALA A 350 -6.77 -6.04 -14.06
CA ALA A 350 -6.36 -7.08 -13.12
C ALA A 350 -6.51 -6.50 -11.71
N PRO A 351 -7.39 -7.06 -10.86
CA PRO A 351 -7.60 -6.54 -9.51
C PRO A 351 -6.33 -6.73 -8.67
N GLY A 352 -5.52 -5.67 -8.58
CA GLY A 352 -4.33 -5.59 -7.72
C GLY A 352 -4.64 -5.36 -6.23
N ALA A 353 -5.91 -5.27 -5.86
CA ALA A 353 -6.33 -5.38 -4.46
C ALA A 353 -6.80 -6.81 -4.21
N VAL A 354 -6.00 -7.58 -3.49
CA VAL A 354 -6.35 -8.88 -2.90
C VAL A 354 -7.69 -8.73 -2.20
N GLY A 355 -8.79 -9.18 -2.80
CA GLY A 355 -10.11 -9.23 -2.15
C GLY A 355 -11.29 -8.60 -2.91
N THR A 356 -11.08 -7.71 -3.88
CA THR A 356 -12.20 -7.18 -4.72
C THR A 356 -12.08 -7.65 -6.16
N THR A 357 -12.64 -8.82 -6.46
CA THR A 357 -12.75 -9.34 -7.83
C THR A 357 -14.21 -9.60 -8.19
N GLY A 358 -15.00 -8.54 -8.22
CA GLY A 358 -16.20 -8.51 -9.04
C GLY A 358 -15.80 -8.20 -10.48
N ALA A 359 -15.99 -9.15 -11.39
CA ALA A 359 -15.98 -8.91 -12.83
C ALA A 359 -17.25 -8.11 -13.20
N GLY A 360 -17.29 -6.84 -12.81
CA GLY A 360 -18.29 -5.88 -13.24
C GLY A 360 -17.79 -5.16 -14.48
N GLU A 361 -18.60 -5.17 -15.54
CA GLU A 361 -18.43 -4.31 -16.70
C GLU A 361 -18.23 -2.85 -16.28
N ALA A 362 -17.55 -2.09 -17.15
CA ALA A 362 -17.21 -0.69 -16.99
C ALA A 362 -18.39 0.15 -16.47
N THR A 363 -18.49 0.30 -15.16
CA THR A 363 -19.21 1.40 -14.52
C THR A 363 -18.32 2.65 -14.60
N GLU A 364 -18.93 3.80 -14.85
CA GLU A 364 -18.22 5.07 -15.08
C GLU A 364 -17.45 5.59 -13.85
N ASP A 365 -17.61 4.97 -12.66
CA ASP A 365 -16.88 5.31 -11.44
C ASP A 365 -15.93 4.16 -11.03
N PRO A 366 -14.61 4.30 -11.25
CA PRO A 366 -13.64 3.30 -10.81
C PRO A 366 -13.64 3.21 -9.29
N GLY A 367 -13.81 2.00 -8.74
CA GLY A 367 -13.63 1.76 -7.30
C GLY A 367 -12.26 2.25 -6.77
N ASP A 368 -12.18 2.58 -5.48
CA ASP A 368 -11.10 3.40 -4.90
C ASP A 368 -9.67 2.91 -5.14
N GLY A 369 -9.43 1.60 -5.12
CA GLY A 369 -8.11 1.02 -5.45
C GLY A 369 -7.64 1.36 -6.87
N ARG A 370 -8.57 1.47 -7.82
CA ARG A 370 -8.29 1.88 -9.21
C ARG A 370 -7.93 3.36 -9.32
N LEU A 371 -8.39 4.20 -8.38
CA LEU A 371 -8.06 5.62 -8.35
C LEU A 371 -6.59 5.83 -7.92
N LEU A 372 -6.10 5.08 -6.93
CA LEU A 372 -4.70 5.17 -6.53
C LEU A 372 -3.76 4.65 -7.60
N GLU A 373 -4.07 3.51 -8.23
CA GLU A 373 -3.27 2.97 -9.33
C GLU A 373 -3.26 3.92 -10.54
N ARG A 374 -4.43 4.47 -10.92
CA ARG A 374 -4.51 5.53 -11.94
C ARG A 374 -3.69 6.76 -11.55
N GLY A 375 -3.70 7.13 -10.27
CA GLY A 375 -2.88 8.21 -9.72
C GLY A 375 -1.39 7.99 -9.95
N ARG A 376 -0.88 6.80 -9.60
CA ARG A 376 0.52 6.40 -9.84
C ARG A 376 0.87 6.41 -11.33
N LEU A 377 -0.02 5.91 -12.20
CA LEU A 377 0.15 5.94 -13.65
C LEU A 377 0.22 7.36 -14.21
N LEU A 378 -0.64 8.27 -13.76
CA LEU A 378 -0.66 9.67 -14.20
C LEU A 378 0.60 10.42 -13.74
N ALA A 379 1.08 10.18 -12.53
CA ALA A 379 2.34 10.72 -12.04
C ALA A 379 3.52 10.29 -12.94
N ALA A 380 3.61 8.99 -13.26
CA ALA A 380 4.64 8.46 -14.15
C ALA A 380 4.53 9.00 -15.60
N ARG A 381 3.31 9.22 -16.10
CA ARG A 381 3.08 9.88 -17.40
C ARG A 381 3.57 11.32 -17.39
N THR A 382 3.38 12.06 -16.30
CA THR A 382 3.92 13.41 -16.16
C THR A 382 5.45 13.39 -16.19
N GLU A 383 6.08 12.53 -15.38
CA GLU A 383 7.54 12.43 -15.30
C GLU A 383 8.18 12.06 -16.65
N THR A 384 7.68 11.02 -17.31
CA THR A 384 8.17 10.59 -18.63
C THR A 384 7.94 11.63 -19.72
N ALA A 385 6.83 12.37 -19.68
CA ALA A 385 6.57 13.45 -20.62
C ALA A 385 7.53 14.63 -20.41
N LEU A 386 7.82 15.00 -19.16
CA LEU A 386 8.79 16.04 -18.83
C LEU A 386 10.22 15.66 -19.25
N ALA A 387 10.63 14.41 -19.04
CA ALA A 387 11.93 13.90 -19.49
C ALA A 387 12.11 13.98 -21.02
N LEU A 388 11.01 13.94 -21.78
CA LEU A 388 10.99 14.09 -23.23
C LEU A 388 10.66 15.52 -23.69
N SER A 389 10.60 16.49 -22.78
CA SER A 389 10.22 17.89 -23.04
C SER A 389 8.84 18.04 -23.72
N ARG A 390 7.92 17.10 -23.48
CA ARG A 390 6.55 17.09 -24.03
C ARG A 390 5.57 17.78 -23.06
N LEU A 391 5.73 19.09 -22.89
CA LEU A 391 5.02 19.88 -21.87
C LEU A 391 3.49 19.74 -21.94
N ASP A 392 2.88 19.73 -23.13
CA ASP A 392 1.42 19.59 -23.26
C ASP A 392 0.90 18.26 -22.71
N LYS A 393 1.65 17.17 -22.92
CA LYS A 393 1.30 15.85 -22.38
C LYS A 393 1.50 15.80 -20.87
N ALA A 394 2.59 16.38 -20.37
CA ALA A 394 2.86 16.48 -18.94
C ALA A 394 1.76 17.27 -18.22
N ARG A 395 1.35 18.42 -18.77
CA ARG A 395 0.27 19.25 -18.27
C ARG A 395 -1.07 18.52 -18.25
N THR A 396 -1.36 17.77 -19.31
CA THR A 396 -2.61 17.00 -19.41
C THR A 396 -2.68 15.93 -18.30
N ALA A 397 -1.61 15.14 -18.14
CA ALA A 397 -1.54 14.11 -17.10
C ALA A 397 -1.59 14.70 -15.68
N ALA A 398 -0.85 15.79 -15.42
CA ALA A 398 -0.85 16.46 -14.12
C ALA A 398 -2.23 17.03 -13.74
N ARG A 399 -2.93 17.67 -14.70
CA ARG A 399 -4.29 18.19 -14.48
C ARG A 399 -5.30 17.07 -14.27
N GLU A 400 -5.16 15.95 -14.97
CA GLU A 400 -6.02 14.78 -14.74
C GLU A 400 -5.80 14.21 -13.34
N LEU A 401 -4.55 14.14 -12.88
CA LEU A 401 -4.19 13.72 -11.53
C LEU A 401 -4.78 14.66 -10.47
N ALA A 402 -4.72 15.98 -10.69
CA ALA A 402 -5.33 16.97 -9.82
C ALA A 402 -6.86 16.83 -9.75
N ARG A 403 -7.54 16.62 -10.88
CA ARG A 403 -8.99 16.33 -10.90
C ARG A 403 -9.34 15.06 -10.14
N LEU A 404 -8.49 14.04 -10.23
CA LEU A 404 -8.65 12.78 -9.49
C LEU A 404 -8.54 13.03 -7.98
N ALA A 405 -7.54 13.81 -7.55
CA ALA A 405 -7.37 14.25 -6.17
C ALA A 405 -8.57 15.07 -5.66
N ASP A 406 -9.07 16.03 -6.44
CA ASP A 406 -10.25 16.81 -6.06
C ASP A 406 -11.51 15.96 -5.95
N SER A 407 -11.68 14.99 -6.86
CA SER A 407 -12.78 14.02 -6.81
C SER A 407 -12.70 13.16 -5.54
N TRP A 408 -11.49 12.77 -5.15
CA TRP A 408 -11.22 12.07 -3.90
C TRP A 408 -11.54 12.92 -2.67
N GLN A 409 -11.08 14.18 -2.64
CA GLN A 409 -11.37 15.14 -1.56
C GLN A 409 -12.87 15.29 -1.34
N ARG A 410 -13.65 15.48 -2.41
CA ARG A 410 -15.10 15.64 -2.33
C ARG A 410 -15.80 14.41 -1.76
N ARG A 411 -15.32 13.21 -2.10
CA ARG A 411 -15.87 11.97 -1.57
C ARG A 411 -15.52 11.77 -0.10
N ARG A 412 -14.27 12.08 0.29
CA ARG A 412 -13.68 11.55 1.52
C ARG A 412 -13.35 12.57 2.60
N ALA A 413 -13.52 13.86 2.31
CA ALA A 413 -13.20 14.98 3.18
C ALA A 413 -11.76 14.99 3.73
N SER A 414 -10.81 14.27 3.10
CA SER A 414 -9.40 14.21 3.52
C SER A 414 -8.45 14.68 2.41
N ALA A 415 -7.73 15.77 2.71
CA ALA A 415 -6.80 16.44 1.79
C ALA A 415 -5.35 15.95 1.93
N THR A 416 -5.09 15.09 2.92
CA THR A 416 -3.77 14.57 3.24
C THR A 416 -3.68 13.12 2.78
N THR A 417 -3.53 12.93 1.47
CA THR A 417 -3.37 11.60 0.86
C THR A 417 -2.24 11.59 -0.17
N PRO A 418 -1.66 10.41 -0.48
CA PRO A 418 -0.65 10.26 -1.53
C PRO A 418 -1.09 10.81 -2.89
N LEU A 419 -2.39 10.74 -3.18
CA LEU A 419 -2.97 11.27 -4.41
C LEU A 419 -2.85 12.80 -4.47
N HIS A 420 -3.16 13.50 -3.38
CA HIS A 420 -3.00 14.96 -3.29
C HIS A 420 -1.53 15.38 -3.31
N ALA A 421 -0.66 14.63 -2.63
CA ALA A 421 0.77 14.88 -2.62
C ALA A 421 1.38 14.71 -4.02
N SER A 422 0.99 13.65 -4.73
CA SER A 422 1.39 13.37 -6.12
C SER A 422 0.86 14.41 -7.10
N ALA A 423 -0.40 14.84 -6.96
CA ALA A 423 -0.99 15.89 -7.79
C ALA A 423 -0.22 17.21 -7.64
N ALA A 424 0.00 17.66 -6.40
CA ALA A 424 0.75 18.88 -6.14
C ALA A 424 2.21 18.78 -6.65
N ALA A 425 2.86 17.62 -6.53
CA ALA A 425 4.20 17.40 -7.05
C ALA A 425 4.22 17.47 -8.59
N ALA A 426 3.28 16.81 -9.26
CA ALA A 426 3.17 16.79 -10.71
C ALA A 426 2.88 18.18 -11.28
N GLU A 427 1.87 18.89 -10.74
CA GLU A 427 1.54 20.25 -11.18
C GLU A 427 2.68 21.24 -10.88
N GLY A 428 3.33 21.13 -9.71
CA GLY A 428 4.47 21.97 -9.35
C GLY A 428 5.69 21.76 -10.27
N THR A 429 5.96 20.51 -10.64
CA THR A 429 7.05 20.18 -11.57
C THR A 429 6.75 20.66 -13.00
N VAL A 430 5.49 20.55 -13.45
CA VAL A 430 5.06 21.12 -14.75
C VAL A 430 5.20 22.64 -14.75
N ALA A 431 4.71 23.32 -13.70
CA ALA A 431 4.83 24.77 -13.58
C ALA A 431 6.30 25.22 -13.60
N PHE A 432 7.20 24.46 -12.94
CA PHE A 432 8.63 24.72 -12.99
C PHE A 432 9.19 24.60 -14.40
N ALA A 433 8.83 23.54 -15.13
CA ALA A 433 9.25 23.33 -16.52
C ALA A 433 8.71 24.39 -17.48
N GLU A 434 7.57 25.01 -17.17
CA GLU A 434 6.97 26.12 -17.91
C GLU A 434 7.57 27.49 -17.54
N GLY A 435 8.39 27.56 -16.50
CA GLY A 435 9.01 28.80 -16.01
C GLY A 435 8.12 29.61 -15.04
N ASP A 436 6.97 29.09 -14.62
CA ASP A 436 6.10 29.71 -13.61
C ASP A 436 6.61 29.39 -12.19
N LEU A 437 7.67 30.09 -11.78
CA LEU A 437 8.33 29.89 -10.49
C LEU A 437 7.41 30.11 -9.27
N PRO A 438 6.55 31.15 -9.21
CA PRO A 438 5.64 31.33 -8.08
C PRO A 438 4.70 30.13 -7.87
N THR A 439 4.08 29.64 -8.95
CA THR A 439 3.19 28.48 -8.89
C THR A 439 3.95 27.20 -8.54
N ALA A 440 5.12 26.99 -9.16
CA ALA A 440 5.97 25.84 -8.88
C ALA A 440 6.36 25.75 -7.39
N LEU A 441 6.87 26.84 -6.82
CA LEU A 441 7.29 26.88 -5.40
C LEU A 441 6.11 26.63 -4.45
N ALA A 442 4.94 27.23 -4.72
CA ALA A 442 3.76 27.03 -3.89
C ALA A 442 3.29 25.57 -3.87
N LEU A 443 3.23 24.93 -5.05
CA LEU A 443 2.78 23.55 -5.20
C LEU A 443 3.81 22.54 -4.70
N LEU A 444 5.09 22.71 -4.99
CA LEU A 444 6.15 21.82 -4.52
C LEU A 444 6.29 21.86 -2.98
N ARG A 445 6.15 23.03 -2.36
CA ARG A 445 6.11 23.14 -0.88
C ARG A 445 4.88 22.47 -0.29
N ARG A 446 3.73 22.56 -0.96
CA ARG A 446 2.52 21.81 -0.56
C ARG A 446 2.75 20.31 -0.66
N ALA A 447 3.29 19.83 -1.78
CA ALA A 447 3.60 18.42 -1.97
C ALA A 447 4.57 17.90 -0.91
N LEU A 448 5.63 18.66 -0.61
CA LEU A 448 6.60 18.29 0.42
C LEU A 448 5.96 18.16 1.80
N ARG A 449 5.13 19.12 2.23
CA ARG A 449 4.41 19.01 3.51
C ARG A 449 3.57 17.75 3.58
N LEU A 450 2.80 17.46 2.52
CA LEU A 450 1.96 16.27 2.47
C LEU A 450 2.76 14.97 2.55
N TRP A 451 3.87 14.85 1.80
CA TRP A 451 4.72 13.65 1.88
C TRP A 451 5.41 13.47 3.23
N LEU A 452 5.76 14.56 3.91
CA LEU A 452 6.29 14.54 5.26
C LEU A 452 5.24 14.14 6.30
N GLU A 453 4.02 14.67 6.21
CA GLU A 453 2.88 14.29 7.06
C GLU A 453 2.52 12.81 6.87
N LEU A 454 2.56 12.32 5.63
CA LEU A 454 2.36 10.91 5.31
C LEU A 454 3.55 10.05 5.70
N ALA A 455 4.70 10.64 6.07
CA ALA A 455 5.99 10.01 6.35
C ALA A 455 6.38 8.97 5.28
N VAL A 456 6.40 9.43 4.04
CA VAL A 456 6.83 8.70 2.84
C VAL A 456 8.12 9.37 2.33
N PRO A 457 9.30 8.92 2.79
CA PRO A 457 10.55 9.68 2.71
C PRO A 457 11.15 9.74 1.30
N TYR A 458 10.97 8.71 0.46
CA TYR A 458 11.54 8.68 -0.88
C TYR A 458 10.90 9.75 -1.77
N GLU A 459 9.57 9.81 -1.80
CA GLU A 459 8.77 10.77 -2.54
C GLU A 459 9.00 12.20 -2.03
N ALA A 460 9.13 12.38 -0.71
CA ALA A 460 9.55 13.65 -0.13
C ALA A 460 10.93 14.08 -0.66
N GLY A 461 11.91 13.16 -0.70
CA GLY A 461 13.24 13.40 -1.26
C GLY A 461 13.18 13.83 -2.74
N GLN A 462 12.37 13.17 -3.56
CA GLN A 462 12.20 13.54 -4.97
C GLN A 462 11.64 14.95 -5.13
N VAL A 463 10.62 15.33 -4.34
CA VAL A 463 10.07 16.70 -4.36
C VAL A 463 11.10 17.73 -3.93
N ARG A 464 11.94 17.42 -2.93
CA ARG A 464 13.03 18.33 -2.51
C ARG A 464 14.03 18.60 -3.63
N MET A 465 14.33 17.61 -4.47
CA MET A 465 15.22 17.79 -5.63
C MET A 465 14.67 18.82 -6.62
N THR A 466 13.38 18.73 -6.96
CA THR A 466 12.71 19.70 -7.85
C THR A 466 12.54 21.06 -7.16
N LEU A 467 12.18 21.07 -5.88
CA LEU A 467 12.04 22.30 -5.10
C LEU A 467 13.38 23.07 -5.05
N ALA A 468 14.49 22.37 -4.82
CA ALA A 468 15.82 22.98 -4.83
C ALA A 468 16.17 23.60 -6.19
N ALA A 469 15.78 22.94 -7.30
CA ALA A 469 15.97 23.50 -8.64
C ALA A 469 15.14 24.79 -8.84
N ALA A 470 13.88 24.79 -8.37
CA ALA A 470 13.00 25.95 -8.42
C ALA A 470 13.49 27.11 -7.54
N GLU A 471 13.93 26.83 -6.31
CA GLU A 471 14.47 27.83 -5.38
C GLU A 471 15.75 28.45 -5.93
N ARG A 472 16.64 27.63 -6.50
CA ARG A 472 17.82 28.12 -7.20
C ARG A 472 17.47 29.03 -8.37
N ALA A 473 16.48 28.66 -9.19
CA ALA A 473 16.02 29.48 -10.31
C ALA A 473 15.41 30.81 -9.83
N ALA A 474 14.78 30.82 -8.65
CA ALA A 474 14.27 32.02 -7.99
C ALA A 474 15.36 32.84 -7.27
N GLY A 475 16.61 32.38 -7.24
CA GLY A 475 17.75 33.06 -6.62
C GLY A 475 18.01 32.70 -5.16
N ASP A 476 17.24 31.79 -4.56
CA ASP A 476 17.43 31.30 -3.19
C ASP A 476 18.41 30.10 -3.18
N LEU A 477 19.70 30.42 -3.20
CA LEU A 477 20.77 29.41 -3.19
C LEU A 477 20.91 28.71 -1.83
N ASP A 478 20.59 29.39 -0.73
CA ASP A 478 20.71 28.82 0.60
C ASP A 478 19.56 27.83 0.86
N GLY A 479 18.33 28.19 0.48
CA GLY A 479 17.17 27.28 0.48
C GLY A 479 17.43 26.04 -0.37
N ALA A 480 17.86 26.23 -1.63
CA ALA A 480 18.19 25.13 -2.52
C ALA A 480 19.26 24.17 -1.95
N ARG A 481 20.31 24.70 -1.30
CA ARG A 481 21.33 23.87 -0.62
C ARG A 481 20.75 23.11 0.56
N MET A 482 19.88 23.72 1.36
CA MET A 482 19.22 23.05 2.47
C MET A 482 18.35 21.89 1.98
N GLU A 483 17.57 22.12 0.92
CA GLU A 483 16.70 21.11 0.33
C GLU A 483 17.50 19.93 -0.25
N LEU A 484 18.60 20.19 -0.98
CA LEU A 484 19.45 19.12 -1.51
C LEU A 484 20.15 18.32 -0.41
N ARG A 485 20.59 18.95 0.69
CA ARG A 485 21.17 18.23 1.84
C ARG A 485 20.14 17.32 2.50
N ALA A 486 18.93 17.82 2.70
CA ALA A 486 17.85 17.02 3.26
C ALA A 486 17.44 15.87 2.34
N ALA A 487 17.37 16.09 1.03
CA ALA A 487 17.11 15.05 0.03
C ALA A 487 18.20 13.97 0.06
N ARG A 488 19.48 14.38 0.04
CA ARG A 488 20.61 13.45 0.12
C ARG A 488 20.57 12.60 1.39
N ALA A 489 20.37 13.23 2.56
CA ALA A 489 20.32 12.50 3.82
C ALA A 489 19.17 11.47 3.85
N ALA A 490 18.00 11.82 3.29
CA ALA A 490 16.90 10.88 3.14
C ALA A 490 17.26 9.72 2.20
N PHE A 491 17.81 9.99 1.02
CA PHE A 491 18.21 8.95 0.07
C PHE A 491 19.32 8.04 0.60
N ASP A 492 20.32 8.59 1.28
CA ASP A 492 21.40 7.82 1.94
C ASP A 492 20.81 6.89 3.01
N GLY A 493 19.87 7.38 3.83
CA GLY A 493 19.20 6.57 4.86
C GLY A 493 18.33 5.43 4.30
N LEU A 494 17.78 5.62 3.10
CA LEU A 494 16.98 4.60 2.40
C LEU A 494 17.84 3.58 1.64
N GLY A 495 19.06 3.95 1.25
CA GLY A 495 19.85 3.20 0.26
C GLY A 495 19.45 3.50 -1.19
N ALA A 496 18.83 4.65 -1.47
CA ALA A 496 18.49 5.12 -2.81
C ALA A 496 19.74 5.69 -3.52
N VAL A 497 20.71 4.82 -3.81
CA VAL A 497 22.06 5.18 -4.27
C VAL A 497 22.07 6.12 -5.49
N PRO A 498 21.26 5.89 -6.55
CA PRO A 498 21.26 6.77 -7.71
C PRO A 498 20.83 8.21 -7.38
N ASP A 499 19.81 8.37 -6.55
CA ASP A 499 19.26 9.67 -6.16
C ASP A 499 20.15 10.40 -5.15
N ALA A 500 20.74 9.68 -4.20
CA ALA A 500 21.75 10.21 -3.30
C ALA A 500 22.95 10.78 -4.06
N ARG A 501 23.45 10.05 -5.06
CA ARG A 501 24.53 10.50 -5.94
C ARG A 501 24.11 11.75 -6.73
N ARG A 502 22.90 11.78 -7.27
CA ARG A 502 22.37 12.95 -8.00
C ARG A 502 22.33 14.19 -7.11
N ALA A 503 21.85 14.04 -5.87
CA ALA A 503 21.82 15.13 -4.90
C ALA A 503 23.24 15.63 -4.54
N ALA A 504 24.20 14.71 -4.36
CA ALA A 504 25.60 15.05 -4.11
C ALA A 504 26.22 15.86 -5.26
N VAL A 505 26.05 15.42 -6.51
CA VAL A 505 26.55 16.13 -7.70
C VAL A 505 25.97 17.55 -7.79
N LEU A 506 24.68 17.73 -7.48
CA LEU A 506 24.07 19.06 -7.49
C LEU A 506 24.61 19.96 -6.36
N LEU A 507 24.88 19.40 -5.18
CA LEU A 507 25.51 20.12 -4.07
C LEU A 507 26.93 20.58 -4.42
N ASP A 508 27.73 19.71 -5.02
CA ASP A 508 29.10 20.01 -5.42
C ASP A 508 29.13 21.11 -6.50
N ALA A 509 28.28 20.99 -7.51
CA ALA A 509 28.12 22.02 -8.54
C ALA A 509 27.67 23.38 -7.99
N MET A 510 26.97 23.42 -6.85
CA MET A 510 26.60 24.65 -6.15
C MET A 510 27.71 25.19 -5.24
N ALA A 511 28.65 24.35 -4.80
CA ALA A 511 29.83 24.76 -4.05
C ALA A 511 30.86 25.39 -4.99
N GLU A 512 31.13 24.78 -6.14
CA GLU A 512 32.09 25.28 -7.15
C GLU A 512 31.72 26.64 -7.73
N ARG A 513 30.43 26.91 -7.95
CA ARG A 513 29.97 28.25 -8.37
C ARG A 513 30.00 29.27 -7.22
N GLY A 514 30.03 28.79 -5.98
CA GLY A 514 30.11 29.62 -4.78
C GLY A 514 31.51 30.12 -4.46
N SER A 515 32.57 29.50 -5.01
CA SER A 515 33.97 29.79 -4.68
C SER A 515 34.65 30.82 -5.59
N GLY A 516 33.94 31.46 -6.52
CA GLY A 516 34.57 32.46 -7.41
C GLY A 516 33.66 33.51 -8.05
N GLU A 517 32.35 33.28 -8.17
CA GLU A 517 31.43 34.27 -8.77
C GLU A 517 30.49 34.88 -7.73
N LEU A 518 30.42 36.21 -7.72
CA LEU A 518 29.42 36.96 -6.98
C LEU A 518 28.05 36.70 -7.60
N THR A 519 27.06 36.38 -6.77
CA THR A 519 25.66 36.32 -7.21
C THR A 519 25.19 37.70 -7.68
N LEU A 520 24.07 37.77 -8.42
CA LEU A 520 23.46 39.05 -8.80
C LEU A 520 23.20 39.95 -7.58
N ARG A 521 22.68 39.35 -6.50
CA ARG A 521 22.38 40.08 -5.27
C ARG A 521 23.64 40.54 -4.54
N GLU A 522 24.68 39.72 -4.49
CA GLU A 522 25.97 40.12 -3.93
C GLU A 522 26.65 41.19 -4.79
N THR A 523 26.46 41.16 -6.11
CA THR A 523 26.97 42.20 -7.03
C THR A 523 26.25 43.54 -6.79
N GLU A 524 24.92 43.53 -6.61
CA GLU A 524 24.15 44.72 -6.22
C GLU A 524 24.63 45.28 -4.88
N VAL A 525 24.77 44.43 -3.86
CA VAL A 525 25.29 44.84 -2.55
C VAL A 525 26.71 45.39 -2.68
N LEU A 526 27.59 44.75 -3.45
CA LEU A 526 28.96 45.20 -3.68
C LEU A 526 29.01 46.57 -4.39
N ARG A 527 28.14 46.82 -5.37
CA ARG A 527 28.02 48.13 -6.02
C ARG A 527 27.63 49.23 -5.03
N LEU A 528 26.67 48.95 -4.15
CA LEU A 528 26.25 49.92 -3.14
C LEU A 528 27.32 50.13 -2.06
N VAL A 529 28.05 49.06 -1.68
CA VAL A 529 29.23 49.16 -0.81
C VAL A 529 30.31 50.06 -1.46
N ALA A 530 30.57 49.87 -2.74
CA ALA A 530 31.57 50.62 -3.49
C ALA A 530 31.18 52.10 -3.68
N ARG A 531 29.87 52.41 -3.73
CA ARG A 531 29.33 53.79 -3.71
C ARG A 531 29.30 54.43 -2.31
N GLY A 532 29.78 53.75 -1.28
CA GLY A 532 29.84 54.28 0.09
C GLY A 532 28.58 54.06 0.93
N GLY A 533 27.65 53.22 0.47
CA GLY A 533 26.46 52.86 1.26
C GLY A 533 26.85 52.18 2.58
N THR A 534 26.15 52.50 3.67
CA THR A 534 26.26 51.79 4.96
C THR A 534 25.35 50.56 4.96
N ASN A 535 25.55 49.59 5.85
CA ASN A 535 24.66 48.42 5.91
C ASN A 535 23.18 48.83 6.11
N ARG A 536 22.94 49.92 6.84
CA ARG A 536 21.60 50.52 7.02
C ARG A 536 21.04 51.12 5.74
N SER A 537 21.81 51.89 4.98
CA SER A 537 21.30 52.50 3.74
C SER A 537 21.08 51.45 2.66
N ILE A 538 21.95 50.45 2.57
CA ILE A 538 21.80 49.31 1.65
C ILE A 538 20.55 48.50 2.00
N ALA A 539 20.32 48.25 3.30
CA ALA A 539 19.12 47.54 3.78
C ALA A 539 17.83 48.27 3.37
N ALA A 540 17.81 49.60 3.51
CA ALA A 540 16.67 50.43 3.10
C ALA A 540 16.45 50.43 1.59
N GLU A 541 17.52 50.55 0.79
CA GLU A 541 17.43 50.57 -0.68
C GLU A 541 17.02 49.22 -1.27
N LEU A 542 17.52 48.14 -0.68
CA LEU A 542 17.28 46.77 -1.14
C LEU A 542 16.04 46.12 -0.49
N VAL A 543 15.35 46.82 0.42
CA VAL A 543 14.18 46.37 1.18
C VAL A 543 14.45 45.03 1.90
N ILE A 544 15.56 44.97 2.63
CA ILE A 544 16.00 43.79 3.43
C ILE A 544 16.50 44.22 4.81
N SER A 545 16.76 43.28 5.72
CA SER A 545 17.28 43.61 7.05
C SER A 545 18.78 43.99 7.04
N GLU A 546 19.23 44.84 7.97
CA GLU A 546 20.66 45.16 8.15
C GLU A 546 21.50 43.88 8.41
N HIS A 547 20.92 42.88 9.08
CA HIS A 547 21.56 41.60 9.33
C HIS A 547 21.78 40.81 8.03
N THR A 548 20.80 40.81 7.13
CA THR A 548 20.89 40.21 5.79
C THR A 548 22.01 40.88 4.98
N VAL A 549 22.11 42.21 5.02
CA VAL A 549 23.20 42.94 4.36
C VAL A 549 24.57 42.58 4.93
N ALA A 550 24.70 42.52 6.26
CA ALA A 550 25.96 42.13 6.90
C ALA A 550 26.41 40.72 6.49
N ARG A 551 25.47 39.78 6.36
CA ARG A 551 25.74 38.43 5.85
C ARG A 551 26.19 38.46 4.39
N HIS A 552 25.53 39.23 3.52
CA HIS A 552 25.98 39.40 2.14
C HIS A 552 27.39 39.99 2.05
N VAL A 553 27.72 41.02 2.85
CA VAL A 553 29.06 41.63 2.88
C VAL A 553 30.13 40.63 3.31
N ASN A 554 29.87 39.81 4.33
CA ASN A 554 30.82 38.77 4.76
C ASN A 554 31.01 37.69 3.69
N ASN A 555 29.94 37.29 2.99
CA ASN A 555 30.02 36.33 1.89
C ASN A 555 30.80 36.91 0.70
N ILE A 556 30.61 38.19 0.38
CA ILE A 556 31.38 38.90 -0.64
C ILE A 556 32.87 38.89 -0.28
N TYR A 557 33.22 39.20 0.97
CA TYR A 557 34.62 39.19 1.42
C TYR A 557 35.27 37.82 1.26
N ALA A 558 34.57 36.77 1.69
CA ALA A 558 35.03 35.40 1.54
C ALA A 558 35.18 34.99 0.07
N LYS A 559 34.25 35.40 -0.81
CA LYS A 559 34.28 35.07 -2.25
C LYS A 559 35.34 35.83 -3.04
N LEU A 560 35.64 37.06 -2.64
CA LEU A 560 36.63 37.91 -3.28
C LEU A 560 38.03 37.73 -2.71
N ASP A 561 38.18 36.92 -1.66
CA ASP A 561 39.40 36.78 -0.86
C ASP A 561 39.93 38.14 -0.36
N VAL A 562 39.01 38.97 0.16
CA VAL A 562 39.33 40.30 0.72
C VAL A 562 38.87 40.41 2.16
N SER A 563 39.64 41.11 2.99
CA SER A 563 39.40 41.18 4.43
C SER A 563 38.75 42.50 4.90
N SER A 564 38.46 43.44 3.99
CA SER A 564 37.96 44.75 4.37
C SER A 564 37.00 45.36 3.35
N ARG A 565 36.17 46.29 3.83
CA ARG A 565 35.26 47.08 2.99
C ARG A 565 35.99 47.88 1.93
N ALA A 566 37.15 48.45 2.28
CA ALA A 566 38.00 49.16 1.35
C ALA A 566 38.53 48.24 0.23
N ALA A 567 38.95 47.02 0.58
CA ALA A 567 39.44 46.03 -0.39
C ALA A 567 38.32 45.53 -1.31
N ALA A 568 37.10 45.33 -0.80
CA ALA A 568 35.94 44.99 -1.63
C ALA A 568 35.56 46.15 -2.57
N THR A 569 35.59 47.40 -2.10
CA THR A 569 35.38 48.58 -2.96
C THR A 569 36.43 48.67 -4.07
N ALA A 570 37.71 48.45 -3.73
CA ALA A 570 38.79 48.44 -4.73
C ALA A 570 38.57 47.34 -5.78
N TYR A 571 38.20 46.13 -5.36
CA TYR A 571 37.86 45.03 -6.26
C TYR A 571 36.76 45.45 -7.25
N ALA A 572 35.68 46.07 -6.76
CA ALA A 572 34.56 46.49 -7.60
C ALA A 572 34.97 47.48 -8.70
N TYR A 573 35.86 48.44 -8.39
CA TYR A 573 36.40 49.39 -9.38
C TYR A 573 37.36 48.72 -10.37
N THR A 574 38.28 47.88 -9.90
CA THR A 574 39.26 47.21 -10.77
C THR A 574 38.60 46.27 -11.77
N HIS A 575 37.44 45.69 -11.41
CA HIS A 575 36.71 44.74 -12.26
C HIS A 575 35.51 45.39 -13.00
N GLY A 576 35.41 46.72 -13.02
CA GLY A 576 34.39 47.45 -13.80
C GLY A 576 32.95 47.19 -13.36
N LEU A 577 32.74 46.85 -12.08
CA LEU A 577 31.40 46.62 -11.51
C LEU A 577 30.71 47.94 -11.13
N VAL A 578 31.47 49.05 -11.07
CA VAL A 578 31.05 50.43 -10.76
C VAL A 578 31.68 51.43 -11.70
#